data_AF-A0A356G6E5-F1
#
_entry.id   AF-A0A356G6E5-F1
#
_cell.length_a   1.000
_cell.length_b   1.000
_cell.length_c   1.000
_cell.angle_alpha   90.00
_cell.angle_beta   90.00
_cell.angle_gamma   90.00
#
_symmetry.space_group_name_H-M   'P 1'
#
loop_
_entity.id
_entity.type
_entity.pdbx_description
1 polymer ?
#
loop_
_entity_poly.entity_id
_entity_poly.type
_entity_poly.pdbx_seq_one_letter_code
_entity_poly.pdbx_strand_id
1 'polypeptide(L)'
;MKNTSRRLLAGVGVVGASALLACSLPTVALAEESAVGADILIPKPAEFIPALIAFLIIWAVLAKLVWPQVLSMMEKRQEKIQSDLDEAERSKVEAASQARAYDEKIVEARHEAEAIVARAKKEAEEERARILAKAQHEAADVIAKAHGALESERHKAMIELSSSVVDLSVEIATKIIGDSLSEEDQRRLAEKYLAEVGSSDGN
;
A
#
# COMPACT_ATOMS: atom_id res chain seq x y z
N MET A 1 33.75 5.22 40.12
CA MET A 1 34.89 6.12 39.87
C MET A 1 34.42 7.54 40.16
N LYS A 2 34.89 8.10 41.29
CA LYS A 2 35.90 9.17 41.36
C LYS A 2 35.33 10.51 40.87
N ASN A 3 34.91 11.35 41.80
CA ASN A 3 35.78 12.31 42.51
C ASN A 3 35.92 13.59 41.68
N THR A 4 35.40 14.69 42.21
CA THR A 4 36.38 15.57 42.83
C THR A 4 36.78 16.76 41.97
N SER A 5 36.28 17.95 42.29
CA SER A 5 37.13 19.13 42.55
C SER A 5 36.90 20.33 41.63
N ARG A 6 36.61 21.44 42.32
CA ARG A 6 37.36 22.71 42.24
C ARG A 6 37.09 23.55 40.98
N ARG A 7 36.97 24.87 41.04
CA ARG A 7 37.02 25.89 42.10
C ARG A 7 37.08 27.21 41.33
N LEU A 8 36.57 28.29 41.92
CA LEU A 8 37.13 29.66 41.81
C LEU A 8 36.96 30.32 40.43
N LEU A 9 36.69 31.62 40.28
CA LEU A 9 36.75 32.75 41.19
C LEU A 9 36.01 33.93 40.54
N ALA A 10 35.47 34.78 41.41
CA ALA A 10 35.50 36.25 41.35
C ALA A 10 34.76 36.98 40.19
N GLY A 11 33.97 38.00 40.45
CA GLY A 11 33.64 38.63 41.73
C GLY A 11 33.02 40.01 41.57
N VAL A 12 32.45 40.48 42.69
CA VAL A 12 32.35 41.88 43.18
C VAL A 12 31.39 42.81 42.40
N GLY A 13 30.50 43.60 43.03
CA GLY A 13 30.37 43.98 44.44
C GLY A 13 28.93 44.42 44.79
N VAL A 14 28.51 44.26 46.05
CA VAL A 14 28.76 45.12 47.23
C VAL A 14 27.82 46.33 47.28
N VAL A 15 26.75 46.22 48.07
CA VAL A 15 26.38 47.04 49.24
C VAL A 15 25.42 46.13 50.01
N GLY A 16 25.75 45.52 51.15
CA GLY A 16 26.14 46.18 52.40
C GLY A 16 25.30 45.53 53.50
N ALA A 17 25.72 44.32 53.90
CA ALA A 17 25.27 43.67 55.11
C ALA A 17 25.84 44.40 56.35
N SER A 18 25.15 44.39 57.48
CA SER A 18 25.80 44.24 58.78
C SER A 18 24.83 43.90 59.91
N ALA A 19 25.29 42.95 60.72
CA ALA A 19 24.96 42.69 62.12
C ALA A 19 23.70 41.86 62.43
N LEU A 20 23.82 40.55 62.19
CA LEU A 20 23.50 39.55 63.22
C LEU A 20 24.27 39.89 64.50
N LEU A 21 23.59 40.03 65.64
CA LEU A 21 24.00 39.69 67.02
C LEU A 21 23.21 40.51 68.04
N ALA A 22 22.19 39.90 68.67
CA ALA A 22 21.77 40.09 70.07
C ALA A 22 20.34 39.56 70.31
N CYS A 23 20.09 38.28 70.05
CA CYS A 23 19.03 37.57 70.78
C CYS A 23 19.63 37.06 72.10
N SER A 24 19.66 37.88 73.13
CA SER A 24 19.84 37.41 74.51
C SER A 24 19.44 38.47 75.54
N LEU A 25 18.27 38.22 76.15
CA LEU A 25 17.80 38.68 77.46
C LEU A 25 17.38 40.17 77.63
N PRO A 26 16.24 40.40 78.31
CA PRO A 26 15.74 41.73 78.67
C PRO A 26 16.39 42.17 79.99
N THR A 27 17.03 43.33 79.99
CA THR A 27 17.49 43.98 81.22
C THR A 27 17.13 45.47 81.16
N VAL A 28 15.95 45.79 81.69
CA VAL A 28 15.68 46.77 82.78
C VAL A 28 16.73 47.89 82.92
N ALA A 29 16.43 49.17 83.08
CA ALA A 29 15.22 49.98 83.20
C ALA A 29 15.69 51.45 83.41
N LEU A 30 14.70 52.35 83.51
CA LEU A 30 14.74 53.74 84.00
C LEU A 30 14.99 54.84 82.96
N ALA A 31 13.90 55.33 82.39
CA ALA A 31 13.49 56.71 82.57
C ALA A 31 11.97 56.80 82.37
N GLU A 32 11.30 57.32 83.39
CA GLU A 32 9.85 57.41 83.52
C GLU A 32 9.18 58.27 82.44
N GLU A 33 7.98 57.83 82.08
CA GLU A 33 6.76 58.64 82.00
C GLU A 33 6.84 60.01 81.30
N SER A 34 6.28 60.08 80.09
CA SER A 34 5.52 61.26 79.66
C SER A 34 4.55 60.93 78.51
N ALA A 35 3.26 60.93 78.88
CA ALA A 35 2.11 61.29 78.05
C ALA A 35 1.66 60.34 76.91
N VAL A 36 1.13 59.17 77.30
CA VAL A 36 -0.06 58.66 76.62
C VAL A 36 -1.25 59.42 77.20
N GLY A 37 -2.00 60.19 76.40
CA GLY A 37 -3.28 60.69 76.89
C GLY A 37 -4.03 61.76 76.09
N ALA A 38 -3.37 62.65 75.33
CA ALA A 38 -4.10 63.77 74.70
C ALA A 38 -3.65 64.19 73.29
N ASP A 39 -2.51 63.70 72.80
CA ASP A 39 -2.07 63.90 71.40
C ASP A 39 -2.58 62.80 70.45
N ILE A 40 -3.24 61.76 70.98
CA ILE A 40 -3.74 60.61 70.20
C ILE A 40 -5.13 60.85 69.59
N LEU A 41 -5.86 61.87 70.07
CA LEU A 41 -7.24 62.13 69.68
C LEU A 41 -7.39 63.28 68.68
N ILE A 42 -6.36 64.12 68.52
CA ILE A 42 -6.27 65.11 67.44
C ILE A 42 -4.88 64.98 66.81
N PRO A 43 -4.73 64.32 65.66
CA PRO A 43 -3.44 64.22 65.00
C PRO A 43 -2.95 65.63 64.63
N LYS A 44 -1.71 65.97 64.99
CA LYS A 44 -1.05 67.17 64.49
C LYS A 44 -1.03 67.10 62.96
N PRO A 45 -1.44 68.16 62.23
CA PRO A 45 -1.41 68.16 60.76
C PRO A 45 0.01 67.92 60.19
N ALA A 46 1.04 68.11 61.02
CA ALA A 46 2.43 67.82 60.69
C ALA A 46 2.75 66.33 60.49
N GLU A 47 2.03 65.39 61.13
CA GLU A 47 2.25 63.94 60.97
C GLU A 47 1.43 63.34 59.82
N PHE A 48 0.33 64.01 59.44
CA PHE A 48 -0.53 63.59 58.33
C PHE A 48 0.18 63.74 56.96
N ILE A 49 0.99 64.79 56.77
CA ILE A 49 1.71 65.06 55.52
C ILE A 49 2.72 63.95 55.17
N PRO A 50 3.66 63.55 56.04
CA PRO A 50 4.59 62.45 55.73
C PRO A 50 3.88 61.09 55.62
N ALA A 51 2.82 60.85 56.40
CA ALA A 51 2.00 59.64 56.26
C ALA A 51 1.29 59.58 54.89
N LEU A 52 0.76 60.72 54.41
CA LEU A 52 0.14 60.82 53.09
C LEU A 52 1.16 60.64 51.97
N ILE A 53 2.37 61.19 52.11
CA ILE A 53 3.46 61.00 51.15
C ILE A 53 3.88 59.53 51.11
N ALA A 54 4.06 58.87 52.26
CA ALA A 54 4.38 57.44 52.32
C ALA A 54 3.26 56.58 51.70
N PHE A 55 1.99 56.91 51.97
CA PHE A 55 0.84 56.25 51.34
C PHE A 55 0.83 56.44 49.82
N LEU A 56 1.07 57.66 49.32
CA LEU A 56 1.14 57.94 47.88
C LEU A 56 2.30 57.22 47.19
N ILE A 57 3.46 57.12 47.84
CA ILE A 57 4.60 56.37 47.31
C ILE A 57 4.25 54.88 47.19
N ILE A 58 3.68 54.30 48.24
CA ILE A 58 3.23 52.90 48.23
C ILE A 58 2.14 52.69 47.16
N TRP A 59 1.15 53.59 47.09
CA TRP A 59 0.07 53.54 46.10
C TRP A 59 0.61 53.62 44.67
N ALA A 60 1.55 54.52 44.40
CA ALA A 60 2.17 54.64 43.08
C ALA A 60 2.93 53.37 42.68
N VAL A 61 3.64 52.75 43.63
CA VAL A 61 4.33 51.47 43.39
C VAL A 61 3.32 50.35 43.12
N LEU A 62 2.25 50.23 43.92
CA LEU A 62 1.21 49.22 43.69
C LEU A 62 0.48 49.42 42.35
N ALA A 63 0.11 50.66 42.02
CA ALA A 63 -0.55 50.98 40.76
C ALA A 63 0.34 50.65 39.56
N LYS A 64 1.65 50.90 39.67
CA LYS A 64 2.61 50.62 38.58
C LYS A 64 2.96 49.12 38.46
N LEU A 65 3.02 48.37 39.56
CA LEU A 65 3.45 46.95 39.53
C LEU A 65 2.27 45.95 39.49
N VAL A 66 1.26 46.13 40.33
CA VAL A 66 0.19 45.15 40.54
C VAL A 66 -0.86 45.22 39.44
N TRP A 67 -1.26 46.44 39.05
CA TRP A 67 -2.28 46.66 38.02
C TRP A 67 -1.96 45.99 36.68
N PRO A 68 -0.75 46.15 36.09
CA PRO A 68 -0.42 45.49 34.83
C PRO A 68 -0.35 43.96 34.97
N GLN A 69 0.07 43.43 36.12
CA GLN A 69 0.14 41.98 36.32
C GLN A 69 -1.27 41.34 36.37
N VAL A 70 -2.23 42.01 36.99
CA VAL A 70 -3.63 41.53 37.06
C VAL A 70 -4.30 41.59 35.69
N LEU A 71 -4.15 42.70 34.97
CA LEU A 71 -4.67 42.86 33.60
C LEU A 71 -4.07 41.80 32.66
N SER A 72 -2.74 41.61 32.70
CA SER A 72 -2.07 40.59 31.88
C SER A 72 -2.58 39.18 32.17
N MET A 73 -2.92 38.85 33.43
CA MET A 73 -3.47 37.54 33.77
C MET A 73 -4.89 37.35 33.21
N MET A 74 -5.71 38.39 33.24
CA MET A 74 -7.06 38.37 32.65
C MET A 74 -7.00 38.26 31.13
N GLU A 75 -6.13 39.04 30.47
CA GLU A 75 -5.89 38.99 29.02
C GLU A 75 -5.40 37.60 28.60
N LYS A 76 -4.43 37.02 29.30
CA LYS A 76 -3.95 35.64 29.03
C LYS A 76 -5.07 34.60 29.15
N ARG A 77 -5.96 34.74 30.15
CA ARG A 77 -7.10 33.84 30.29
C ARG A 77 -8.08 34.01 29.14
N GLN A 78 -8.38 35.24 28.75
CA GLN A 78 -9.27 35.54 27.64
C GLN A 78 -8.69 35.02 26.32
N GLU A 79 -7.42 35.30 26.05
CA GLU A 79 -6.70 34.82 24.86
C GLU A 79 -6.69 33.29 24.79
N LYS A 80 -6.40 32.61 25.92
CA LYS A 80 -6.44 31.15 25.99
C LYS A 80 -7.83 30.59 25.70
N ILE A 81 -8.89 31.19 26.24
CA ILE A 81 -10.26 30.73 25.99
C ILE A 81 -10.61 30.92 24.51
N GLN A 82 -10.27 32.07 23.93
CA GLN A 82 -10.51 32.32 22.52
C GLN A 82 -9.70 31.36 21.63
N SER A 83 -8.42 31.10 21.95
CA SER A 83 -7.62 30.15 21.20
C SER A 83 -8.16 28.72 21.30
N ASP A 84 -8.56 28.29 22.50
CA ASP A 84 -9.11 26.96 22.73
C ASP A 84 -10.45 26.78 21.97
N LEU A 85 -11.28 27.83 21.91
CA LEU A 85 -12.53 27.85 21.13
C LEU A 85 -12.27 27.82 19.63
N ASP A 86 -11.36 28.65 19.13
CA ASP A 86 -10.98 28.70 17.72
C ASP A 86 -10.37 27.37 17.26
N GLU A 87 -9.52 26.75 18.09
CA GLU A 87 -8.95 25.43 17.82
C GLU A 87 -10.02 24.34 17.81
N ALA A 88 -10.96 24.37 18.75
CA ALA A 88 -12.07 23.42 18.79
C ALA A 88 -12.98 23.56 17.55
N GLU A 89 -13.24 24.79 17.09
CA GLU A 89 -14.02 25.03 15.88
C GLU A 89 -13.27 24.57 14.62
N ARG A 90 -11.98 24.89 14.50
CA ARG A 90 -11.13 24.40 13.40
C ARG A 90 -11.09 22.87 13.38
N SER A 91 -10.88 22.24 14.52
CA SER A 91 -10.86 20.77 14.63
C SER A 91 -12.19 20.15 14.20
N LYS A 92 -13.33 20.76 14.54
CA LYS A 92 -14.65 20.30 14.07
C LYS A 92 -14.80 20.45 12.56
N VAL A 93 -14.39 21.58 11.99
CA VAL A 93 -14.45 21.82 10.54
C VAL A 93 -13.54 20.86 9.78
N GLU A 94 -12.33 20.63 10.27
CA GLU A 94 -11.37 19.66 9.71
C GLU A 94 -11.90 18.23 9.81
N ALA A 95 -12.46 17.82 10.95
CA ALA A 95 -13.07 16.51 11.09
C ALA A 95 -14.25 16.32 10.12
N ALA A 96 -15.09 17.34 9.97
CA ALA A 96 -16.21 17.30 9.03
C ALA A 96 -15.75 17.26 7.56
N SER A 97 -14.70 18.00 7.20
CA SER A 97 -14.15 17.99 5.84
C SER A 97 -13.45 16.67 5.53
N GLN A 98 -12.70 16.10 6.48
CA GLN A 98 -12.10 14.79 6.36
C GLN A 98 -13.16 13.69 6.21
N ALA A 99 -14.23 13.72 7.03
CA ALA A 99 -15.34 12.77 6.91
C ALA A 99 -15.97 12.80 5.51
N ARG A 100 -16.25 13.98 4.97
CA ARG A 100 -16.75 14.14 3.59
C ARG A 100 -15.78 13.60 2.55
N ALA A 101 -14.49 13.90 2.68
CA ALA A 101 -13.47 13.39 1.77
C ALA A 101 -13.33 11.85 1.85
N TYR A 102 -13.55 11.25 3.01
CA TYR A 102 -13.59 9.79 3.16
C TYR A 102 -14.83 9.19 2.50
N ASP A 103 -16.01 9.80 2.68
CA ASP A 103 -17.24 9.34 2.04
C ASP A 103 -17.12 9.40 0.51
N GLU A 104 -16.58 10.51 -0.03
CA GLU A 104 -16.29 10.65 -1.46
C GLU A 104 -15.32 9.57 -1.96
N LYS A 105 -14.24 9.30 -1.22
CA LYS A 105 -13.29 8.22 -1.56
C LYS A 105 -13.93 6.84 -1.55
N ILE A 106 -14.87 6.59 -0.62
CA ILE A 106 -15.59 5.30 -0.58
C ILE A 106 -16.50 5.16 -1.80
N VAL A 107 -17.19 6.23 -2.20
CA VAL A 107 -18.02 6.24 -3.41
C VAL A 107 -17.16 6.02 -4.66
N GLU A 108 -16.05 6.73 -4.78
CA GLU A 108 -15.12 6.56 -5.91
C GLU A 108 -14.55 5.14 -5.95
N ALA A 109 -14.10 4.59 -4.81
CA ALA A 109 -13.60 3.22 -4.75
C ALA A 109 -14.66 2.17 -5.14
N ARG A 110 -15.94 2.42 -4.83
CA ARG A 110 -17.05 1.55 -5.27
C ARG A 110 -17.24 1.63 -6.79
N HIS A 111 -17.22 2.83 -7.36
CA HIS A 111 -17.31 3.00 -8.81
C HIS A 111 -16.13 2.38 -9.54
N GLU A 112 -14.91 2.54 -9.02
CA GLU A 112 -13.73 1.90 -9.59
C GLU A 112 -13.82 0.37 -9.51
N ALA A 113 -14.26 -0.17 -8.37
CA ALA A 113 -14.48 -1.61 -8.22
C ALA A 113 -15.53 -2.15 -9.20
N GLU A 114 -16.65 -1.45 -9.37
CA GLU A 114 -17.68 -1.80 -10.37
C GLU A 114 -17.12 -1.75 -11.79
N ALA A 115 -16.32 -0.73 -12.12
CA ALA A 115 -15.67 -0.58 -13.42
C ALA A 115 -14.64 -1.70 -13.68
N ILE A 116 -13.87 -2.10 -12.66
CA ILE A 116 -12.93 -3.23 -12.75
C ILE A 116 -13.70 -4.53 -13.02
N VAL A 117 -14.78 -4.80 -12.28
CA VAL A 117 -15.60 -6.00 -12.47
C VAL A 117 -16.25 -6.02 -13.85
N ALA A 118 -16.78 -4.89 -14.32
CA ALA A 118 -17.37 -4.78 -15.64
C ALA A 118 -16.35 -5.05 -16.75
N ARG A 119 -15.15 -4.46 -16.64
CA ARG A 119 -14.05 -4.69 -17.58
C ARG A 119 -13.56 -6.13 -17.55
N ALA A 120 -13.37 -6.72 -16.38
CA ALA A 120 -12.97 -8.12 -16.25
C ALA A 120 -14.00 -9.08 -16.86
N LYS A 121 -15.31 -8.82 -16.70
CA LYS A 121 -16.37 -9.60 -17.36
C LYS A 121 -16.29 -9.49 -18.88
N LYS A 122 -16.12 -8.28 -19.40
CA LYS A 122 -15.98 -8.04 -20.85
C LYS A 122 -14.76 -8.76 -21.42
N GLU A 123 -13.61 -8.62 -20.77
CA GLU A 123 -12.37 -9.30 -21.16
C GLU A 123 -12.54 -10.83 -21.11
N ALA A 124 -13.21 -11.36 -20.08
CA ALA A 124 -13.48 -12.79 -19.97
C ALA A 124 -14.42 -13.30 -21.07
N GLU A 125 -15.44 -12.53 -21.47
CA GLU A 125 -16.33 -12.87 -22.59
C GLU A 125 -15.59 -12.84 -23.93
N GLU A 126 -14.76 -11.83 -24.16
CA GLU A 126 -13.91 -11.72 -25.35
C GLU A 126 -12.91 -12.87 -25.45
N GLU A 127 -12.25 -13.20 -24.33
CA GLU A 127 -11.30 -14.32 -24.27
C GLU A 127 -12.01 -15.66 -24.48
N ARG A 128 -13.19 -15.84 -23.86
CA ARG A 128 -14.01 -17.04 -24.09
C ARG A 128 -14.38 -17.19 -25.55
N ALA A 129 -14.80 -16.11 -26.22
CA ALA A 129 -15.11 -16.13 -27.63
C ALA A 129 -13.88 -16.47 -28.49
N ARG A 130 -12.71 -15.89 -28.14
CA ARG A 130 -11.42 -16.18 -28.80
C ARG A 130 -11.03 -17.65 -28.67
N ILE A 131 -11.11 -18.21 -27.46
CA ILE A 131 -10.80 -19.62 -27.18
C ILE A 131 -11.76 -20.54 -27.94
N LEU A 132 -13.07 -20.25 -27.93
CA LEU A 132 -14.04 -21.05 -28.67
C LEU A 132 -13.79 -21.01 -30.17
N ALA A 133 -13.52 -19.84 -30.74
CA ALA A 133 -13.20 -19.70 -32.17
C ALA A 133 -11.92 -20.47 -32.53
N LYS A 134 -10.88 -20.37 -31.71
CA LYS A 134 -9.63 -21.12 -31.88
C LYS A 134 -9.85 -22.63 -31.78
N ALA A 135 -10.61 -23.09 -30.79
CA ALA A 135 -10.92 -24.50 -30.62
C ALA A 135 -11.73 -25.06 -31.81
N GLN A 136 -12.68 -24.29 -32.35
CA GLN A 136 -13.41 -24.68 -33.55
C GLN A 136 -12.51 -24.76 -34.78
N HIS A 137 -11.59 -23.79 -34.95
CA HIS A 137 -10.60 -23.82 -36.03
C HIS A 137 -9.67 -25.04 -35.91
N GLU A 138 -9.12 -25.29 -34.72
CA GLU A 138 -8.26 -26.45 -34.47
C GLU A 138 -9.01 -27.77 -34.69
N ALA A 139 -10.27 -27.87 -34.25
CA ALA A 139 -11.10 -29.05 -34.51
C ALA A 139 -11.33 -29.26 -36.02
N ALA A 140 -11.62 -28.20 -36.77
CA ALA A 140 -11.76 -28.26 -38.22
C ALA A 140 -10.45 -28.70 -38.91
N ASP A 141 -9.31 -28.16 -38.47
CA ASP A 141 -7.99 -28.54 -38.98
C ASP A 141 -7.67 -30.02 -38.70
N VAL A 142 -7.99 -30.50 -37.50
CA VAL A 142 -7.80 -31.92 -37.13
C VAL A 142 -8.66 -32.82 -38.00
N ILE A 143 -9.93 -32.46 -38.23
CA ILE A 143 -10.84 -33.21 -39.11
C ILE A 143 -10.31 -33.21 -40.56
N ALA A 144 -9.86 -32.06 -41.08
CA ALA A 144 -9.29 -31.97 -42.42
C ALA A 144 -8.03 -32.83 -42.58
N LYS A 145 -7.13 -32.80 -41.59
CA LYS A 145 -5.94 -33.67 -41.56
C LYS A 145 -6.31 -35.15 -41.47
N ALA A 146 -7.30 -35.50 -40.65
CA ALA A 146 -7.79 -36.87 -40.52
C ALA A 146 -8.36 -37.39 -41.84
N HIS A 147 -9.14 -36.58 -42.57
CA HIS A 147 -9.62 -36.94 -43.90
C HIS A 147 -8.48 -37.14 -44.90
N GLY A 148 -7.48 -36.25 -44.91
CA GLY A 148 -6.30 -36.41 -45.78
C GLY A 148 -5.50 -37.68 -45.46
N ALA A 149 -5.31 -37.98 -44.17
CA ALA A 149 -4.65 -39.21 -43.73
C ALA A 149 -5.46 -40.47 -44.12
N LEU A 150 -6.79 -40.43 -43.95
CA LEU A 150 -7.69 -41.52 -44.31
C LEU A 150 -7.65 -41.83 -45.81
N GLU A 151 -7.64 -40.79 -46.65
CA GLU A 151 -7.54 -40.96 -48.10
C GLU A 151 -6.20 -41.59 -48.50
N SER A 152 -5.09 -41.12 -47.90
CA SER A 152 -3.78 -41.73 -48.12
C SER A 152 -3.73 -43.19 -47.67
N GLU A 153 -4.35 -43.51 -46.53
CA GLU A 153 -4.36 -44.87 -46.00
C GLU A 153 -5.25 -45.80 -46.81
N ARG A 154 -6.40 -45.30 -47.30
CA ARG A 154 -7.26 -46.01 -48.25
C ARG A 154 -6.51 -46.34 -49.54
N HIS A 155 -5.73 -45.39 -50.07
CA HIS A 155 -4.94 -45.62 -51.27
C HIS A 155 -3.89 -46.71 -51.06
N LYS A 156 -3.16 -46.68 -49.93
CA LYS A 156 -2.20 -47.73 -49.56
C LYS A 156 -2.88 -49.10 -49.42
N ALA A 157 -4.00 -49.17 -48.70
CA ALA A 157 -4.75 -50.41 -48.53
C ALA A 157 -5.23 -50.99 -49.86
N MET A 158 -5.62 -50.13 -50.82
CA MET A 158 -6.01 -50.58 -52.16
C MET A 158 -4.82 -51.15 -52.95
N ILE A 159 -3.64 -50.54 -52.85
CA ILE A 159 -2.40 -51.04 -53.47
C ILE A 159 -2.02 -52.40 -52.86
N GLU A 160 -2.04 -52.51 -51.53
CA GLU A 160 -1.70 -53.74 -50.82
C GLU A 160 -2.68 -54.88 -51.12
N LEU A 161 -3.98 -54.57 -51.19
CA LEU A 161 -5.01 -55.53 -51.60
C LEU A 161 -4.79 -55.99 -53.05
N SER A 162 -4.46 -55.07 -53.95
CA SER A 162 -4.18 -55.40 -55.36
C SER A 162 -2.96 -56.31 -55.48
N SER A 163 -1.89 -56.03 -54.74
CA SER A 163 -0.71 -56.90 -54.67
C SER A 163 -1.08 -58.29 -54.14
N SER A 164 -1.83 -58.36 -53.03
CA SER A 164 -2.26 -59.63 -52.43
C SER A 164 -3.13 -60.47 -53.37
N VAL A 165 -4.00 -59.83 -54.16
CA VAL A 165 -4.82 -60.53 -55.18
C VAL A 165 -3.96 -61.05 -56.32
N VAL A 166 -2.95 -60.30 -56.76
CA VAL A 166 -1.99 -60.76 -57.77
C VAL A 166 -1.21 -61.96 -57.26
N ASP A 167 -0.66 -61.88 -56.06
CA ASP A 167 0.11 -62.98 -55.44
C ASP A 167 -0.73 -64.25 -55.30
N LEU A 168 -1.98 -64.12 -54.82
CA LEU A 168 -2.91 -65.25 -54.72
C LEU A 168 -3.27 -65.83 -56.10
N SER A 169 -3.44 -64.98 -57.11
CA SER A 169 -3.73 -65.42 -58.48
C SER A 169 -2.56 -66.20 -59.08
N VAL A 170 -1.33 -65.75 -58.83
CA VAL A 170 -0.11 -66.47 -59.23
C VAL A 170 -0.01 -67.81 -58.51
N GLU A 171 -0.27 -67.85 -57.19
CA GLU A 171 -0.27 -69.09 -56.41
C GLU A 171 -1.28 -70.12 -56.95
N ILE A 172 -2.51 -69.68 -57.24
CA ILE A 172 -3.55 -70.53 -57.84
C ILE A 172 -3.11 -71.03 -59.22
N ALA A 173 -2.57 -70.16 -60.07
CA ALA A 173 -2.09 -70.54 -61.40
C ALA A 173 -0.94 -71.55 -61.33
N THR A 174 0.04 -71.34 -60.43
CA THR A 174 1.14 -72.29 -60.18
C THR A 174 0.61 -73.63 -59.71
N LYS A 175 -0.38 -73.66 -58.82
CA LYS A 175 -0.97 -74.90 -58.31
C LYS A 175 -1.74 -75.67 -59.39
N ILE A 176 -2.53 -74.97 -60.22
CA ILE A 176 -3.24 -75.59 -61.35
C ILE A 176 -2.21 -76.19 -62.33
N ILE A 177 -1.19 -75.42 -62.73
CA ILE A 177 -0.14 -75.90 -63.63
C ILE A 177 0.62 -77.09 -63.01
N GLY A 178 0.87 -77.08 -61.70
CA GLY A 178 1.55 -78.15 -60.99
C GLY A 178 0.75 -79.46 -60.92
N ASP A 179 -0.56 -79.38 -60.72
CA ASP A 179 -1.44 -80.56 -60.56
C ASP A 179 -1.98 -81.09 -61.90
N SER A 180 -2.07 -80.28 -62.97
CA SER A 180 -2.79 -80.63 -64.20
C SER A 180 -1.94 -80.82 -65.46
N LEU A 181 -0.61 -80.93 -65.38
CA LEU A 181 0.25 -81.02 -66.56
C LEU A 181 0.51 -82.47 -66.99
N SER A 182 -0.01 -82.85 -68.16
CA SER A 182 0.31 -84.10 -68.84
C SER A 182 1.57 -83.96 -69.72
N GLU A 183 2.25 -85.07 -70.08
CA GLU A 183 3.41 -85.04 -70.99
C GLU A 183 3.09 -84.40 -72.37
N GLU A 184 1.85 -84.54 -72.84
CA GLU A 184 1.39 -83.92 -74.10
C GLU A 184 1.31 -82.39 -74.01
N ASP A 185 0.86 -81.85 -72.88
CA ASP A 185 0.77 -80.39 -72.67
C ASP A 185 2.14 -79.73 -72.58
N GLN A 186 3.11 -80.40 -71.96
CA GLN A 186 4.50 -79.95 -71.90
C GLN A 186 5.13 -79.86 -73.31
N ARG A 187 4.87 -80.86 -74.16
CA ARG A 187 5.38 -80.89 -75.54
C ARG A 187 4.77 -79.78 -76.40
N ARG A 188 3.47 -79.55 -76.26
CA ARG A 188 2.76 -78.47 -76.95
C ARG A 188 3.22 -77.08 -76.51
N LEU A 189 3.50 -76.87 -75.22
CA LEU A 189 4.09 -75.62 -74.73
C LEU A 189 5.50 -75.39 -75.32
N ALA A 190 6.33 -76.44 -75.38
CA ALA A 190 7.67 -76.35 -75.95
C ALA A 190 7.64 -75.98 -77.44
N GLU A 191 6.74 -76.57 -78.22
CA GLU A 191 6.55 -76.22 -79.64
C GLU A 191 6.07 -74.77 -79.82
N LYS A 192 5.17 -74.29 -78.94
CA LYS A 192 4.66 -72.91 -79.00
C LYS A 192 5.74 -71.88 -78.65
N TYR A 193 6.58 -72.15 -77.66
CA TYR A 193 7.76 -71.31 -77.36
C TYR A 193 8.76 -71.31 -78.52
N LEU A 194 9.01 -72.48 -79.14
CA LEU A 194 9.93 -72.57 -80.28
C LEU A 194 9.40 -71.80 -81.50
N ALA A 195 8.08 -71.77 -81.69
CA ALA A 195 7.42 -70.97 -82.72
C ALA A 195 7.48 -69.46 -82.43
N GLU A 196 7.24 -69.03 -81.19
CA GLU A 196 7.28 -67.60 -80.81
C GLU A 196 8.71 -67.03 -80.90
N VAL A 197 9.70 -67.75 -80.38
CA VAL A 197 11.13 -67.36 -80.45
C VAL A 197 11.64 -67.44 -81.89
N GLY A 198 11.24 -68.46 -82.66
CA GLY A 198 11.55 -68.55 -84.08
C GLY A 198 10.89 -67.45 -84.95
N SER A 199 9.79 -66.84 -84.48
CA SER A 199 9.13 -65.73 -85.16
C SER A 199 9.70 -64.35 -84.80
N SER A 200 10.31 -64.21 -83.61
CA SER A 200 10.89 -62.93 -83.15
C SER A 200 12.33 -62.70 -83.61
N ASP A 201 13.04 -63.71 -84.11
CA ASP A 201 14.38 -63.62 -84.74
C ASP A 201 14.33 -63.46 -86.28
N GLY A 202 13.13 -63.22 -86.85
CA GLY A 202 12.89 -63.13 -88.30
C GLY A 202 12.74 -61.72 -88.89
N ASN A 203 13.06 -60.66 -88.13
CA ASN A 203 13.09 -59.26 -88.58
C ASN A 203 14.22 -58.49 -87.90
#